data_AF-A0A2N8PA06-F1
#
_entry.id   AF-A0A2N8PA06-F1
#
_cell.length_a   1.000
_cell.length_b   1.000
_cell.length_c   1.000
_cell.angle_alpha   90.00
_cell.angle_beta   90.00
_cell.angle_gamma   90.00
#
_symmetry.space_group_name_H-M   'P 1'
#
loop_
_entity.id
_entity.type
_entity.pdbx_description
1 polymer ?
#
loop_
_entity_poly.entity_id
_entity_poly.type
_entity_poly.pdbx_seq_one_letter_code
_entity_poly.pdbx_strand_id
1 'polypeptide(L)'
;MFGAGDGNSANYLWDGHRVRAVDFEESGRSDRAYELAEIVEHVSARGPCPFDTAALLRLFPLTPAEATRLRDCRTLLALVWLFLLAHDDPAHPRNPPGTPERQARRLRRRLDGTA
;
A
#
# COMPACT_ATOMS: atom_id res chain seq x y z
N MET A 1 2.49 7.81 16.19
CA MET A 1 3.92 7.55 15.87
C MET A 1 4.33 8.46 14.72
N PHE A 2 5.61 8.52 14.37
CA PHE A 2 6.07 9.11 13.12
C PHE A 2 6.02 8.03 12.03
N GLY A 3 5.47 8.35 10.86
CA GLY A 3 5.28 7.44 9.74
C GLY A 3 5.90 7.99 8.46
N ALA A 4 6.17 7.10 7.50
CA ALA A 4 6.76 7.46 6.21
C ALA A 4 5.76 8.19 5.31
N GLY A 5 4.47 7.84 5.42
CA GLY A 5 3.39 8.46 4.63
C GLY A 5 3.24 7.89 3.22
N ASP A 6 4.31 7.35 2.64
CA ASP A 6 4.30 6.68 1.34
C ASP A 6 4.73 5.19 1.46
N GLY A 7 3.82 4.29 1.09
CA GLY A 7 4.03 2.85 1.09
C GLY A 7 4.79 2.29 -0.12
N ASN A 8 5.31 3.13 -1.01
CA ASN A 8 5.95 2.68 -2.24
C ASN A 8 7.14 1.73 -1.99
N SER A 9 7.09 0.51 -2.55
CA SER A 9 8.17 -0.47 -2.42
C SER A 9 9.52 0.02 -2.96
N ALA A 10 9.53 0.99 -3.87
CA ALA A 10 10.76 1.58 -4.39
C ALA A 10 11.49 2.44 -3.33
N ASN A 11 10.80 2.87 -2.27
CA ASN A 11 11.39 3.68 -1.20
C ASN A 11 12.16 2.82 -0.18
N TYR A 12 12.13 1.49 -0.31
CA TYR A 12 12.79 0.54 0.58
C TYR A 12 13.97 -0.13 -0.12
N LEU A 13 15.18 0.35 0.16
CA LEU A 13 16.41 -0.10 -0.48
C LEU A 13 17.10 -1.18 0.37
N TRP A 14 17.34 -2.36 -0.22
CA TRP A 14 18.11 -3.43 0.42
C TRP A 14 19.59 -3.32 0.05
N ASP A 15 20.47 -3.17 1.04
CA ASP A 15 21.92 -3.07 0.84
C ASP A 15 22.67 -4.40 1.00
N GLY A 16 21.96 -5.53 1.09
CA GLY A 16 22.54 -6.84 1.41
C GLY A 16 22.52 -7.19 2.91
N HIS A 17 22.28 -6.21 3.79
CA HIS A 17 22.26 -6.42 5.23
C HIS A 17 21.07 -5.76 5.94
N ARG A 18 20.60 -4.62 5.47
CA ARG A 18 19.45 -3.89 6.02
C ARG A 18 18.62 -3.21 4.96
N VAL A 19 17.37 -2.94 5.30
CA VAL A 19 16.48 -2.08 4.53
C VAL A 19 16.69 -0.64 4.97
N ARG A 20 16.78 0.28 4.01
CA ARG A 20 16.84 1.73 4.21
C ARG A 20 15.62 2.36 3.56
N ALA A 21 14.94 3.22 4.31
CA ALA A 21 13.86 4.04 3.79
C ALA A 21 14.43 5.34 3.19
N VAL A 22 13.90 5.76 2.05
CA VAL A 22 14.13 7.06 1.42
C VAL A 22 12.78 7.73 1.13
N ASP A 23 12.83 8.94 0.59
CA ASP A 23 11.65 9.70 0.16
C ASP A 23 10.67 10.03 1.30
N PHE A 24 11.02 11.07 2.07
CA PHE A 24 10.32 11.45 3.30
C PHE A 24 9.38 12.65 3.11
N GLU A 25 9.01 12.98 1.87
CA GLU A 25 8.20 14.18 1.58
C GLU A 25 6.78 14.09 2.16
N GLU A 26 6.23 12.88 2.27
CA GLU A 26 4.91 12.61 2.87
C GLU A 26 4.99 12.23 4.36
N SER A 27 6.18 12.28 4.97
CA SER A 27 6.38 11.80 6.34
C SER A 27 5.76 12.72 7.38
N GLY A 28 5.18 12.12 8.42
CA GLY A 28 4.46 12.89 9.42
C GLY A 28 3.87 12.07 10.56
N ARG A 29 2.91 12.68 11.27
CA ARG A 29 2.21 12.02 12.39
C ARG A 29 1.24 10.98 11.84
N SER A 30 1.44 9.73 12.24
CA SER A 30 0.69 8.57 11.73
C SER A 30 0.42 7.52 12.82
N ASP A 31 -0.17 6.40 12.42
CA ASP A 31 -0.45 5.21 13.22
C ASP A 31 0.03 3.93 12.51
N ARG A 32 0.37 2.89 13.28
CA ARG A 32 0.98 1.65 12.76
C ARG A 32 0.07 0.93 11.76
N ALA A 33 -1.24 0.96 11.97
CA ALA A 33 -2.17 0.28 11.08
C ALA A 33 -2.32 1.01 9.74
N TYR A 34 -2.26 2.34 9.74
CA TYR A 34 -2.19 3.14 8.52
C TYR A 34 -0.91 2.87 7.71
N GLU A 35 0.27 2.93 8.34
CA GLU A 35 1.55 2.70 7.64
C GLU A 35 1.62 1.30 7.01
N LEU A 36 1.15 0.28 7.73
CA LEU A 36 1.07 -1.07 7.18
C LEU A 36 0.07 -1.19 6.03
N ALA A 37 -1.04 -0.44 6.09
CA ALA A 37 -2.03 -0.40 5.02
C ALA A 37 -1.47 0.26 3.75
N GLU A 38 -0.74 1.37 3.90
CA GLU A 38 -0.03 2.05 2.81
C GLU A 38 0.88 1.07 2.07
N ILE A 39 1.79 0.41 2.79
CA ILE A 39 2.75 -0.52 2.17
C ILE A 39 2.07 -1.65 1.38
N VAL A 40 0.96 -2.21 1.88
CA VAL A 40 0.32 -3.39 1.26
C VAL A 40 -0.73 -3.07 0.20
N GLU A 41 -1.23 -1.84 0.16
CA GLU A 41 -2.20 -1.37 -0.83
C GLU A 41 -1.59 -0.42 -1.88
N HIS A 42 -0.38 0.09 -1.65
CA HIS A 42 0.38 0.83 -2.66
C HIS A 42 0.47 0.02 -3.96
N VAL A 43 0.28 0.69 -5.10
CA VAL A 43 0.25 0.04 -6.43
C VAL A 43 1.53 -0.73 -6.76
N SER A 44 2.67 -0.29 -6.21
CA SER A 44 3.96 -0.96 -6.38
C SER A 44 4.08 -2.29 -5.62
N ALA A 45 3.27 -2.57 -4.59
CA ALA A 45 3.28 -3.86 -3.87
C ALA A 45 2.86 -5.06 -4.74
N ARG A 46 2.33 -4.80 -5.93
CA ARG A 46 1.97 -5.79 -6.97
C ARG A 46 2.57 -5.43 -8.34
N GLY A 47 3.60 -4.58 -8.35
CA GLY A 47 4.36 -4.24 -9.54
C GLY A 47 5.24 -5.40 -10.02
N PRO A 48 6.22 -5.12 -10.89
CA PRO A 48 7.09 -6.14 -11.49
C PRO A 48 7.87 -7.00 -10.48
N CYS A 49 8.15 -6.45 -9.30
CA CYS A 49 8.81 -7.16 -8.20
C CYS A 49 7.87 -7.19 -6.97
N PRO A 50 6.84 -8.07 -6.97
CA PRO A 50 5.89 -8.15 -5.86
C PRO A 50 6.53 -8.82 -4.65
N PHE A 51 6.08 -8.44 -3.45
CA PHE A 51 6.41 -9.15 -2.21
C PHE A 51 5.16 -9.75 -1.56
N ASP A 52 5.36 -10.74 -0.70
CA ASP A 52 4.26 -11.34 0.07
C ASP A 52 3.79 -10.37 1.16
N THR A 53 2.75 -9.60 0.83
CA THR A 53 2.12 -8.67 1.77
C THR A 53 1.47 -9.39 2.96
N ALA A 54 1.02 -10.64 2.80
CA ALA A 54 0.45 -11.38 3.92
C ALA A 54 1.57 -11.83 4.88
N ALA A 55 2.72 -12.26 4.35
CA ALA A 55 3.90 -12.50 5.16
C ALA A 55 4.35 -11.24 5.90
N LEU A 56 4.42 -10.09 5.22
CA LEU A 56 4.76 -8.82 5.86
C LEU A 56 3.84 -8.53 7.05
N LEU A 57 2.51 -8.60 6.87
CA LEU A 57 1.55 -8.30 7.93
C LEU A 57 1.67 -9.27 9.12
N ARG A 58 2.02 -10.54 8.89
CA ARG A 58 2.24 -11.53 9.97
C ARG A 58 3.44 -11.21 10.86
N LEU A 59 4.38 -10.37 10.41
CA LEU A 59 5.52 -9.94 11.24
C LEU A 59 5.11 -8.96 12.35
N PHE A 60 3.89 -8.41 12.28
CA PHE A 60 3.42 -7.41 13.23
C PHE A 60 2.31 -8.00 14.12
N PRO A 61 2.56 -8.18 15.43
CA PRO A 61 1.50 -8.52 16.36
C PRO A 61 0.60 -7.31 16.55
N LEU A 62 -0.57 -7.33 15.90
CA LEU A 62 -1.58 -6.27 15.97
C LEU A 62 -2.56 -6.57 17.09
N THR A 63 -2.92 -5.53 17.84
CA THR A 63 -4.07 -5.58 18.75
C THR A 63 -5.38 -5.70 17.96
N PRO A 64 -6.50 -6.13 18.58
CA PRO A 64 -7.79 -6.17 17.91
C PRO A 64 -8.23 -4.81 17.33
N ALA A 65 -7.89 -3.71 18.00
CA ALA A 65 -8.17 -2.35 17.52
C ALA A 65 -7.34 -2.02 16.27
N GLU A 66 -6.05 -2.32 16.27
CA GLU A 66 -5.18 -2.11 15.11
C GLU A 66 -5.55 -3.01 13.93
N ALA A 67 -5.96 -4.25 14.19
CA ALA A 67 -6.44 -5.15 13.15
C ALA A 67 -7.70 -4.60 12.47
N THR A 68 -8.63 -4.01 13.25
CA THR A 68 -9.81 -3.33 12.71
C THR A 68 -9.41 -2.11 11.90
N ARG A 69 -8.57 -1.22 12.47
CA ARG A 69 -8.07 -0.03 11.81
C ARG A 69 -7.33 -0.36 10.51
N LEU A 70 -6.53 -1.43 10.49
CA LEU A 70 -5.81 -1.90 9.30
C LEU A 70 -6.79 -2.30 8.20
N ARG A 71 -7.87 -3.04 8.51
CA ARG A 71 -8.89 -3.38 7.51
C ARG A 71 -9.51 -2.13 6.91
N ASP A 72 -9.89 -1.16 7.75
CA ASP A 72 -10.51 0.09 7.31
C ASP A 72 -9.56 0.92 6.43
N CYS A 73 -8.31 1.08 6.87
CA CYS A 73 -7.27 1.76 6.09
C CYS A 73 -7.04 1.08 4.74
N ARG A 74 -6.99 -0.25 4.70
CA ARG A 74 -6.77 -0.97 3.44
C ARG A 74 -7.91 -0.78 2.45
N THR A 75 -9.15 -0.70 2.91
CA THR A 75 -10.29 -0.36 2.05
C THR A 75 -10.20 1.07 1.55
N LEU A 76 -9.91 2.03 2.43
CA LEU A 76 -9.73 3.42 2.07
C LEU A 76 -8.62 3.61 1.03
N LEU A 77 -7.44 3.04 1.28
CA LEU A 77 -6.30 3.20 0.38
C LEU A 77 -6.50 2.46 -0.94
N ALA A 78 -7.19 1.31 -0.93
CA ALA A 78 -7.58 0.67 -2.18
C ALA A 78 -8.44 1.59 -3.07
N LEU A 79 -9.34 2.36 -2.46
CA LEU A 79 -10.16 3.37 -3.14
C LEU A 79 -9.33 4.58 -3.59
N VAL A 80 -8.45 5.12 -2.73
CA VAL A 80 -7.56 6.23 -3.08
C VAL A 80 -6.72 5.89 -4.31
N TRP A 81 -6.09 4.71 -4.32
CA TRP A 81 -5.30 4.27 -5.47
C TRP A 81 -6.13 4.10 -6.74
N LEU A 82 -7.36 3.56 -6.64
CA LEU A 82 -8.26 3.50 -7.79
C LEU A 82 -8.59 4.89 -8.32
N PHE A 83 -8.87 5.85 -7.42
CA PHE A 83 -9.14 7.24 -7.79
C PHE A 83 -7.95 7.86 -8.52
N LEU A 84 -6.73 7.75 -7.97
CA LEU A 84 -5.52 8.28 -8.60
C LEU A 84 -5.25 7.65 -9.98
N LEU A 85 -5.39 6.32 -10.09
CA LEU A 85 -5.21 5.60 -11.34
C LEU A 85 -6.26 5.95 -12.40
N ALA A 86 -7.50 6.25 -12.00
CA ALA A 86 -8.56 6.67 -12.91
C ALA A 86 -8.31 8.07 -13.51
N HIS A 87 -7.44 8.86 -12.89
CA HIS A 87 -7.04 10.20 -13.35
C HIS A 87 -5.62 10.22 -13.93
N ASP A 88 -5.03 9.06 -14.26
CA ASP A 88 -3.72 9.00 -14.93
C ASP A 88 -3.80 9.57 -16.35
N ASP A 89 -2.70 10.15 -16.83
CA ASP A 89 -2.64 10.73 -18.18
C ASP A 89 -2.61 9.60 -19.23
N PRO A 90 -3.62 9.47 -20.10
CA PRO A 90 -3.64 8.42 -21.12
C PRO A 90 -2.53 8.57 -22.18
N ALA A 91 -1.98 9.79 -22.36
CA ALA A 91 -0.87 10.02 -23.29
C ALA A 91 0.50 9.66 -22.68
N HIS A 92 0.62 9.66 -21.35
CA HIS A 92 1.86 9.40 -20.62
C HIS A 92 1.61 8.51 -19.41
N PRO A 93 1.24 7.23 -19.62
CA PRO A 93 0.85 6.35 -18.53
C PRO A 93 2.02 6.09 -17.58
N ARG A 94 1.81 6.29 -16.28
CA ARG A 94 2.83 6.04 -15.24
C ARG A 94 2.87 4.57 -14.80
N ASN A 95 1.80 3.85 -15.06
CA ASN A 95 1.59 2.48 -14.59
C ASN A 95 1.44 1.50 -15.77
N PRO A 96 1.82 0.22 -15.60
CA PRO A 96 1.60 -0.79 -16.62
C PRO A 96 0.12 -0.89 -17.03
N PRO A 97 -0.19 -1.27 -18.28
CA PRO A 97 -1.56 -1.50 -18.72
C PRO A 97 -2.33 -2.47 -17.80
N GLY A 98 -3.63 -2.20 -17.63
CA GLY A 98 -4.50 -3.01 -16.78
C GLY A 98 -4.40 -2.72 -15.26
N THR A 99 -3.58 -1.74 -14.85
CA THR A 99 -3.40 -1.40 -13.42
C THR A 99 -4.69 -0.89 -12.78
N PRO A 100 -5.46 0.04 -13.38
CA PRO A 100 -6.75 0.48 -12.84
C PRO A 100 -7.73 -0.69 -12.61
N GLU A 101 -7.86 -1.62 -13.56
CA GLU A 101 -8.78 -2.75 -13.47
C GLU A 101 -8.37 -3.75 -12.39
N ARG A 102 -7.06 -3.98 -12.24
CA ARG A 102 -6.53 -4.80 -11.13
C ARG A 102 -6.85 -4.14 -9.78
N GLN A 103 -6.73 -2.82 -9.69
CA GLN A 103 -7.05 -2.08 -8.47
C GLN A 103 -8.55 -2.06 -8.17
N ALA A 104 -9.40 -1.92 -9.18
CA ALA A 104 -10.85 -2.02 -9.02
C ALA A 104 -11.28 -3.39 -8.45
N ARG A 105 -10.70 -4.49 -8.95
CA ARG A 105 -10.94 -5.84 -8.39
C ARG A 105 -10.46 -5.96 -6.95
N ARG A 106 -9.40 -5.26 -6.57
CA ARG A 106 -8.86 -5.24 -5.20
C ARG A 106 -9.80 -4.52 -4.25
N LEU A 107 -10.25 -3.32 -4.61
CA LEU A 107 -11.24 -2.58 -3.84
C LEU A 107 -12.51 -3.43 -3.66
N ARG A 108 -13.01 -4.06 -4.74
CA ARG A 108 -14.20 -4.91 -4.67
C ARG A 108 -14.04 -6.05 -3.65
N ARG A 109 -12.92 -6.80 -3.70
CA ARG A 109 -12.63 -7.84 -2.70
C ARG A 109 -12.64 -7.33 -1.26
N ARG A 110 -12.14 -6.11 -1.01
CA ARG A 110 -12.16 -5.48 0.31
C ARG A 110 -13.58 -5.15 0.77
N LEU A 111 -14.40 -4.61 -0.12
CA LEU A 111 -15.81 -4.29 0.17
C LEU A 111 -16.66 -5.54 0.40
N ASP A 112 -16.36 -6.62 -0.31
CA ASP A 112 -17.04 -7.92 -0.17
C ASP A 112 -16.63 -8.67 1.13
N GLY A 113 -15.69 -8.13 1.92
CA GLY A 113 -15.13 -8.82 3.08
C GLY A 113 -14.30 -10.06 2.73
N THR A 114 -13.93 -10.23 1.46
CA THR A 114 -13.16 -11.38 0.95
C THR A 114 -11.69 -11.00 0.77
N ALA A 115 -10.98 -10.72 1.86
CA ALA A 115 -9.60 -10.23 1.74
C ALA A 115 -8.70 -10.42 2.98
#